data_AF-A0A7X7PCW9-F1
#
_entry.id   AF-A0A7X7PCW9-F1
#
_cell.length_a   1.000
_cell.length_b   1.000
_cell.length_c   1.000
_cell.angle_alpha   90.00
_cell.angle_beta   90.00
_cell.angle_gamma   90.00
#
_symmetry.space_group_name_H-M   'P 1'
#
loop_
_entity.id
_entity.type
_entity.pdbx_description
1 polymer ?
#
loop_
_entity_poly.entity_id
_entity_poly.type
_entity_poly.pdbx_seq_one_letter_code
_entity_poly.pdbx_strand_id
1 'polypeptide(L)'
;MQVTSVGHAGFHIQTEAGSILCDPWVNPAYFASWFPFPDNTQLDWDALGACDYLYVSHLHKDHFDPENLAKHVNRDATVLLPDYPVPDLERELRALGFHKFAATQDSVKHRLKGSELTAAPDTPPGPGELDIMIIALRAPADGPIGDSGIVVSDGETTVFNMNDARPVDMDVLQEFGKIDVHLLQYSGAIWYPMVYDIPKKTKANFGKQKRQRGMDRCRSYIEQVDATWVVPSAGPPVFLEQMRIHGNGGGVL
;
A
#
# COMPACT_ATOMS: atom_id res chain seq x y z
N MET A 1 10.88 12.65 9.05
CA MET A 1 9.74 11.72 8.87
C MET A 1 9.64 10.63 9.95
N GLN A 2 8.42 10.18 10.31
CA GLN A 2 8.14 8.95 11.09
C GLN A 2 7.15 8.06 10.34
N VAL A 3 7.43 6.75 10.24
CA VAL A 3 6.54 5.77 9.60
C VAL A 3 6.09 4.73 10.63
N THR A 4 4.78 4.62 10.84
CA THR A 4 4.17 3.68 11.78
C THR A 4 3.33 2.66 11.01
N SER A 5 3.60 1.37 11.17
CA SER A 5 2.70 0.35 10.62
C SER A 5 1.41 0.29 11.44
N VAL A 6 0.26 0.26 10.76
CA VAL A 6 -1.06 0.05 11.40
C VAL A 6 -1.63 -1.34 11.11
N GLY A 7 -0.80 -2.26 10.59
CA GLY A 7 -1.15 -3.64 10.28
C GLY A 7 -1.30 -3.91 8.77
N HIS A 8 -0.98 -5.15 8.36
CA HIS A 8 -1.02 -5.60 6.96
C HIS A 8 -0.25 -4.69 5.98
N ALA A 9 -0.95 -3.95 5.13
CA ALA A 9 -0.43 -2.98 4.16
C ALA A 9 -0.54 -1.53 4.65
N GLY A 10 -1.20 -1.32 5.80
CA GLY A 10 -1.51 -0.01 6.32
C GLY A 10 -0.32 0.66 7.01
N PHE A 11 -0.13 1.94 6.71
CA PHE A 11 0.90 2.78 7.33
C PHE A 11 0.38 4.18 7.64
N HIS A 12 0.91 4.77 8.71
CA HIS A 12 0.73 6.18 9.04
C HIS A 12 2.09 6.87 8.92
N ILE A 13 2.23 7.79 7.96
CA ILE A 13 3.45 8.53 7.67
C ILE A 13 3.29 9.95 8.20
N GLN A 14 4.16 10.36 9.11
CA GLN A 14 4.11 11.67 9.76
C GLN A 14 5.34 12.49 9.37
N THR A 15 5.10 13.73 8.94
CA THR A 15 6.11 14.70 8.54
C THR A 15 5.78 16.07 9.15
N GLU A 16 6.66 17.05 8.99
CA GLU A 16 6.34 18.44 9.36
C GLU A 16 5.24 19.06 8.46
N ALA A 17 5.04 18.53 7.26
CA ALA A 17 4.03 18.99 6.30
C ALA A 17 2.65 18.36 6.51
N GLY A 18 2.54 17.39 7.43
CA GLY A 18 1.31 16.69 7.75
C GLY A 18 1.48 15.18 7.78
N SER A 19 0.34 14.51 7.91
CA SER A 19 0.20 13.07 8.10
C SER A 19 -0.53 12.41 6.93
N ILE A 20 -0.01 11.25 6.49
CA ILE A 20 -0.60 10.43 5.43
C ILE A 20 -1.02 9.09 6.05
N LEU A 21 -2.32 8.78 5.99
CA LEU A 21 -2.81 7.44 6.29
C LEU A 21 -2.90 6.63 4.98
N CYS A 22 -2.24 5.48 4.95
CA CYS A 22 -2.15 4.58 3.81
C CYS A 22 -2.94 3.29 4.10
N ASP A 23 -3.79 2.84 3.17
CA ASP A 23 -4.49 1.54 3.18
C ASP A 23 -5.05 1.08 4.57
N PRO A 24 -5.94 1.86 5.22
CA PRO A 24 -6.33 1.63 6.61
C PRO A 24 -7.37 0.51 6.77
N TRP A 25 -6.92 -0.75 6.80
CA TRP A 25 -7.76 -1.94 6.95
C TRP A 25 -7.83 -2.48 8.40
N VAL A 26 -9.03 -2.68 8.95
CA VAL A 26 -9.26 -3.28 10.29
C VAL A 26 -10.40 -4.31 10.33
N ASN A 27 -11.43 -4.15 9.50
CA ASN A 27 -12.62 -5.01 9.52
C ASN A 27 -12.42 -6.29 8.70
N PRO A 28 -13.10 -7.41 9.00
CA PRO A 28 -12.92 -8.65 8.25
C PRO A 28 -13.23 -8.50 6.75
N ALA A 29 -12.32 -8.99 5.89
CA ALA A 29 -12.45 -8.92 4.44
C ALA A 29 -12.92 -10.25 3.82
N TYR A 30 -13.43 -10.17 2.58
CA TYR A 30 -13.82 -11.32 1.75
C TYR A 30 -14.74 -12.33 2.46
N PHE A 31 -15.93 -11.87 2.87
CA PHE A 31 -16.91 -12.68 3.63
C PHE A 31 -16.33 -13.20 4.95
N ALA A 32 -15.69 -12.31 5.72
CA ALA A 32 -15.03 -12.63 6.99
C ALA A 32 -14.04 -13.81 6.88
N SER A 33 -13.38 -13.93 5.72
CA SER A 33 -12.37 -14.97 5.50
C SER A 33 -10.97 -14.49 5.85
N TRP A 34 -10.72 -13.18 5.73
CA TRP A 34 -9.43 -12.56 5.96
C TRP A 34 -9.54 -11.55 7.10
N PHE A 35 -8.52 -11.53 7.95
CA PHE A 35 -8.40 -10.64 9.08
C PHE A 35 -7.01 -10.00 9.07
N PRO A 36 -6.87 -8.73 9.47
CA PRO A 36 -5.57 -8.12 9.71
C PRO A 36 -4.78 -8.94 10.73
N PHE A 37 -3.48 -9.10 10.47
CA PHE A 37 -2.55 -9.68 11.44
C PHE A 37 -1.23 -8.90 11.46
N PRO A 38 -0.71 -8.57 12.66
CA PRO A 38 -1.35 -8.73 13.97
C PRO A 38 -2.68 -7.98 14.07
N ASP A 39 -3.53 -8.40 15.03
CA ASP A 39 -4.80 -7.73 15.29
C ASP A 39 -4.56 -6.24 15.62
N ASN A 40 -5.20 -5.36 14.86
CA ASN A 40 -5.06 -3.92 14.94
C ASN A 40 -6.35 -3.22 15.40
N THR A 41 -7.34 -3.98 15.89
CA THR A 41 -8.61 -3.42 16.42
C THR A 41 -8.44 -2.55 17.66
N GLN A 42 -7.32 -2.69 18.38
CA GLN A 42 -7.00 -1.91 19.57
C GLN A 42 -6.25 -0.60 19.27
N LEU A 43 -5.92 -0.32 18.01
CA LEU A 43 -5.33 0.96 17.62
C LEU A 43 -6.37 2.07 17.79
N ASP A 44 -5.89 3.28 18.10
CA ASP A 44 -6.71 4.48 18.14
C ASP A 44 -7.00 4.97 16.72
N TRP A 45 -8.02 4.40 16.09
CA TRP A 45 -8.40 4.70 14.71
C TRP A 45 -8.92 6.13 14.53
N ASP A 46 -9.48 6.75 15.57
CA ASP A 46 -9.89 8.16 15.51
C ASP A 46 -8.66 9.07 15.43
N ALA A 47 -7.61 8.79 16.23
CA ALA A 47 -6.35 9.52 16.17
C ALA A 47 -5.60 9.30 14.85
N LEU A 48 -5.54 8.05 14.35
CA LEU A 48 -4.92 7.72 13.07
C LEU A 48 -5.69 8.31 11.88
N GLY A 49 -7.03 8.31 11.97
CA GLY A 49 -7.93 8.80 10.95
C GLY A 49 -8.03 10.32 10.89
N ALA A 50 -7.61 11.04 11.94
CA ALA A 50 -7.45 12.49 11.95
C ALA A 50 -6.22 12.96 11.12
N CYS A 51 -6.05 12.39 9.93
CA CYS A 51 -4.93 12.66 9.03
C CYS A 51 -5.20 13.84 8.08
N ASP A 52 -4.12 14.40 7.54
CA ASP A 52 -4.16 15.49 6.55
C ASP A 52 -4.36 14.95 5.13
N TYR A 53 -3.78 13.77 4.87
CA TYR A 53 -3.79 13.10 3.58
C TYR A 53 -4.25 11.66 3.73
N LEU A 54 -5.00 11.17 2.74
CA LEU A 54 -5.36 9.77 2.61
C LEU A 54 -4.79 9.23 1.31
N TYR A 55 -4.09 8.12 1.39
CA TYR A 55 -3.69 7.33 0.24
C TYR A 55 -4.33 5.95 0.35
N VAL A 56 -5.18 5.61 -0.63
CA VAL A 56 -5.63 4.23 -0.81
C VAL A 56 -5.09 3.78 -2.14
N SER A 57 -4.26 2.75 -2.11
CA SER A 57 -3.59 2.23 -3.29
C SER A 57 -4.57 1.67 -4.31
N HIS A 58 -5.54 0.84 -3.88
CA HIS A 58 -6.49 0.16 -4.76
C HIS A 58 -7.71 -0.40 -4.00
N LEU A 59 -8.67 -0.98 -4.72
CA LEU A 59 -9.99 -1.40 -4.19
C LEU A 59 -10.05 -2.81 -3.59
N HIS A 60 -8.93 -3.53 -3.46
CA HIS A 60 -8.95 -4.81 -2.74
C HIS A 60 -9.34 -4.58 -1.27
N LYS A 61 -10.15 -5.48 -0.71
CA LYS A 61 -10.82 -5.27 0.59
C LYS A 61 -9.87 -5.30 1.79
N ASP A 62 -8.63 -5.74 1.58
CA ASP A 62 -7.53 -5.71 2.54
C ASP A 62 -6.69 -4.42 2.47
N HIS A 63 -7.09 -3.46 1.62
CA HIS A 63 -6.52 -2.11 1.51
C HIS A 63 -7.62 -1.04 1.62
N PHE A 64 -8.74 -1.27 0.93
CA PHE A 64 -9.94 -0.45 0.96
C PHE A 64 -10.99 -1.04 1.91
N ASP A 65 -10.98 -0.56 3.15
CA ASP A 65 -11.98 -0.89 4.17
C ASP A 65 -13.04 0.23 4.27
N PRO A 66 -14.17 0.13 3.55
CA PRO A 66 -15.17 1.21 3.53
C PRO A 66 -15.78 1.49 4.90
N GLU A 67 -15.84 0.48 5.79
CA GLU A 67 -16.40 0.64 7.12
C GLU A 67 -15.46 1.44 8.03
N ASN A 68 -14.17 1.11 8.03
CA ASN A 68 -13.17 1.87 8.78
C ASN A 68 -13.01 3.28 8.24
N LEU A 69 -12.91 3.40 6.91
CA LEU A 69 -12.89 4.67 6.24
C LEU A 69 -14.09 5.50 6.71
N ALA A 70 -15.33 5.08 6.49
CA ALA A 70 -16.51 5.87 6.84
C ALA A 70 -16.59 6.30 8.31
N LYS A 71 -16.13 5.46 9.24
CA LYS A 71 -16.25 5.72 10.68
C LYS A 71 -15.17 6.63 11.23
N HIS A 72 -13.92 6.44 10.82
CA HIS A 72 -12.77 6.96 11.56
C HIS A 72 -11.93 7.96 10.77
N VAL A 73 -11.94 7.91 9.43
CA VAL A 73 -11.04 8.75 8.63
C VAL A 73 -11.65 10.12 8.36
N ASN A 74 -10.85 11.18 8.50
CA ASN A 74 -11.24 12.55 8.29
C ASN A 74 -11.74 12.80 6.85
N ARG A 75 -13.00 13.22 6.67
CA ARG A 75 -13.57 13.51 5.33
C ARG A 75 -12.94 14.73 4.67
N ASP A 76 -12.28 15.60 5.44
CA ASP A 76 -11.56 16.78 4.98
C ASP A 76 -10.11 16.50 4.56
N ALA A 77 -9.60 15.28 4.77
CA ALA A 77 -8.29 14.87 4.30
C ALA A 77 -8.22 14.97 2.78
N THR A 78 -7.05 15.39 2.26
CA THR A 78 -6.82 15.40 0.81
C THR A 78 -6.46 13.99 0.36
N VAL A 79 -7.30 13.42 -0.51
CA VAL A 79 -7.04 12.11 -1.11
C VAL A 79 -5.95 12.25 -2.17
N LEU A 80 -4.84 11.53 -1.99
CA LEU A 80 -3.78 11.39 -2.99
C LEU A 80 -4.22 10.31 -3.97
N LEU A 81 -4.72 10.73 -5.15
CA LEU A 81 -5.44 9.86 -6.06
C LEU A 81 -4.49 9.33 -7.17
N PRO A 82 -4.36 7.99 -7.33
CA PRO A 82 -3.65 7.39 -8.46
C PRO A 82 -4.33 7.67 -9.81
N ASP A 83 -3.52 7.83 -10.88
CA ASP A 83 -3.98 8.06 -12.27
C ASP A 83 -4.48 6.77 -12.96
N TYR A 84 -5.49 6.12 -12.38
CA TYR A 84 -6.12 4.95 -12.98
C TYR A 84 -6.97 5.32 -14.21
N PRO A 85 -7.03 4.45 -15.25
CA PRO A 85 -7.84 4.70 -16.44
C PRO A 85 -9.35 4.60 -16.17
N VAL A 86 -9.73 4.10 -15.00
CA VAL A 86 -11.13 3.93 -14.58
C VAL A 86 -11.37 4.66 -13.25
N PRO A 87 -12.54 5.31 -13.08
CA PRO A 87 -12.80 6.20 -11.94
C PRO A 87 -13.29 5.46 -10.69
N ASP A 88 -13.21 4.13 -10.65
CA ASP A 88 -13.82 3.30 -9.61
C ASP A 88 -13.34 3.67 -8.21
N LEU A 89 -12.02 3.81 -8.00
CA LEU A 89 -11.48 4.19 -6.70
C LEU A 89 -11.99 5.57 -6.23
N GLU A 90 -11.94 6.57 -7.12
CA GLU A 90 -12.44 7.92 -6.83
C GLU A 90 -13.94 7.89 -6.51
N ARG A 91 -14.72 7.15 -7.30
CA ARG A 91 -16.17 7.02 -7.13
C ARG A 91 -16.52 6.41 -5.77
N GLU A 92 -15.86 5.33 -5.38
CA GLU A 92 -16.08 4.69 -4.07
C GLU A 92 -15.67 5.63 -2.91
N LEU A 93 -14.55 6.33 -3.02
CA LEU A 93 -14.13 7.32 -2.00
C LEU A 93 -15.12 8.50 -1.90
N ARG A 94 -15.64 9.00 -3.04
CA ARG A 94 -16.69 10.02 -3.05
C ARG A 94 -17.99 9.53 -2.42
N ALA A 95 -18.36 8.27 -2.65
CA ALA A 95 -19.53 7.66 -2.03
C ALA A 95 -19.41 7.58 -0.50
N LEU A 96 -18.18 7.51 0.02
CA LEU A 96 -17.88 7.60 1.46
C LEU A 96 -17.76 9.05 1.98
N GLY A 97 -17.98 10.07 1.14
CA GLY A 97 -17.99 11.49 1.55
C GLY A 97 -16.65 12.21 1.44
N PHE A 98 -15.60 11.59 0.89
CA PHE A 98 -14.37 12.32 0.57
C PHE A 98 -14.61 13.29 -0.59
N HIS A 99 -14.07 14.50 -0.48
CA HIS A 99 -14.40 15.59 -1.39
C HIS A 99 -13.19 16.41 -1.89
N LYS A 100 -12.00 16.26 -1.29
CA LYS A 100 -10.75 16.88 -1.74
C LYS A 100 -9.84 15.82 -2.34
N PHE A 101 -9.42 16.02 -3.59
CA PHE A 101 -8.61 15.07 -4.34
C PHE A 101 -7.42 15.80 -4.97
N ALA A 102 -6.22 15.33 -4.67
CA ALA A 102 -5.01 15.66 -5.41
C ALA A 102 -4.76 14.53 -6.42
N ALA A 103 -5.28 14.72 -7.64
CA ALA A 103 -5.11 13.76 -8.72
C ALA A 103 -3.68 13.84 -9.28
N THR A 104 -2.93 12.76 -9.12
CA THR A 104 -1.57 12.64 -9.64
C THR A 104 -1.57 12.34 -11.13
N GLN A 105 -0.43 12.58 -11.77
CA GLN A 105 -0.09 11.94 -13.05
C GLN A 105 0.78 10.73 -12.75
N ASP A 106 0.51 9.62 -13.43
CA ASP A 106 1.24 8.36 -13.23
C ASP A 106 2.75 8.53 -13.36
N SER A 107 3.47 8.09 -12.34
CA SER A 107 4.94 8.04 -12.32
C SER A 107 5.62 9.40 -12.59
N VAL A 108 4.93 10.49 -12.23
CA VAL A 108 5.45 11.85 -12.25
C VAL A 108 5.62 12.34 -10.82
N LYS A 109 6.77 12.96 -10.52
CA LYS A 109 7.06 13.62 -9.24
C LYS A 109 6.29 14.95 -9.15
N HIS A 110 5.52 15.11 -8.08
CA HIS A 110 4.73 16.31 -7.79
C HIS A 110 5.10 16.90 -6.45
N ARG A 111 5.00 18.23 -6.34
CA ARG A 111 5.09 18.99 -5.09
C ARG A 111 3.69 19.16 -4.52
N LEU A 112 3.50 18.73 -3.28
CA LEU A 112 2.27 18.82 -2.50
C LEU A 112 2.41 19.87 -1.40
N LYS A 113 1.46 20.80 -1.31
CA LYS A 113 1.36 21.80 -0.23
C LYS A 113 -0.09 22.01 0.18
N GLY A 114 -0.47 21.49 1.34
CA GLY A 114 -1.88 21.35 1.68
C GLY A 114 -2.58 20.54 0.58
N SER A 115 -3.69 21.02 0.03
CA SER A 115 -4.40 20.32 -1.06
C SER A 115 -3.88 20.62 -2.47
N GLU A 116 -2.89 21.49 -2.63
CA GLU A 116 -2.37 21.91 -3.93
C GLU A 116 -1.28 20.96 -4.42
N LEU A 117 -1.43 20.46 -5.65
CA LEU A 117 -0.48 19.60 -6.32
C LEU A 117 0.09 20.32 -7.55
N THR A 118 1.41 20.42 -7.63
CA THR A 118 2.13 21.07 -8.74
C THR A 118 3.26 20.19 -9.23
N ALA A 119 3.79 20.46 -10.43
CA ALA A 119 5.00 19.79 -10.89
C ALA A 119 6.15 20.07 -9.91
N ALA A 120 6.85 19.03 -9.47
CA ALA A 120 7.95 19.20 -8.54
C ALA A 120 9.16 19.84 -9.23
N PRO A 121 9.75 20.91 -8.67
CA PRO A 121 11.05 21.40 -9.12
C PRO A 121 12.18 20.45 -8.69
N ASP A 122 13.38 20.66 -9.22
CA ASP A 122 14.59 19.91 -8.82
C ASP A 122 15.07 20.25 -7.40
N THR A 123 14.53 21.31 -6.78
CA THR A 123 14.87 21.69 -5.41
C THR A 123 14.05 20.88 -4.41
N PRO A 124 14.65 20.41 -3.28
CA PRO A 124 13.91 19.71 -2.22
C PRO A 124 12.67 20.49 -1.72
N PRO A 125 11.67 19.80 -1.14
CA PRO A 125 10.52 20.45 -0.53
C PRO A 125 10.93 21.39 0.61
N GLY A 126 10.26 22.55 0.67
CA GLY A 126 10.43 23.49 1.77
C GLY A 126 9.54 23.17 2.97
N PRO A 127 9.57 23.99 4.03
CA PRO A 127 8.71 23.81 5.19
C PRO A 127 7.22 23.75 4.80
N GLY A 128 6.53 22.70 5.27
CA GLY A 128 5.11 22.48 4.98
C GLY A 128 4.82 21.88 3.60
N GLU A 129 5.84 21.38 2.89
CA GLU A 129 5.71 20.77 1.56
C GLU A 129 6.20 19.32 1.56
N LEU A 130 5.67 18.51 0.64
CA LEU A 130 6.14 17.15 0.34
C LEU A 130 6.36 17.00 -1.16
N ASP A 131 7.37 16.22 -1.54
CA ASP A 131 7.40 15.64 -2.89
C ASP A 131 6.76 14.25 -2.85
N ILE A 132 5.83 13.98 -3.77
CA ILE A 132 5.16 12.69 -3.90
C ILE A 132 5.19 12.18 -5.34
N MET A 133 5.15 10.87 -5.51
CA MET A 133 4.90 10.23 -6.80
C MET A 133 4.08 8.98 -6.59
N ILE A 134 2.98 8.84 -7.32
CA ILE A 134 2.20 7.59 -7.34
C ILE A 134 2.53 6.85 -8.64
N ILE A 135 3.02 5.62 -8.49
CA ILE A 135 3.24 4.69 -9.60
C ILE A 135 1.96 3.88 -9.74
N ALA A 136 1.13 4.21 -10.73
CA ALA A 136 -0.15 3.55 -10.97
C ALA A 136 0.00 2.48 -12.06
N LEU A 137 -0.40 1.24 -11.78
CA LEU A 137 -0.30 0.16 -12.77
C LEU A 137 -1.54 0.16 -13.66
N ARG A 138 -1.41 0.77 -14.85
CA ARG A 138 -2.55 1.13 -15.71
C ARG A 138 -2.86 0.08 -16.77
N ALA A 139 -1.87 -0.71 -17.16
CA ALA A 139 -1.97 -1.75 -18.19
C ALA A 139 -1.32 -3.07 -17.73
N PRO A 140 -1.68 -4.23 -18.35
CA PRO A 140 -1.11 -5.52 -17.96
C PRO A 140 0.42 -5.60 -18.10
N ALA A 141 1.00 -4.73 -18.93
CA ALA A 141 2.45 -4.63 -19.13
C ALA A 141 3.17 -3.99 -17.93
N ASP A 142 2.46 -3.19 -17.12
CA ASP A 142 3.03 -2.40 -16.03
C ASP A 142 3.08 -3.23 -14.72
N GLY A 143 2.31 -4.32 -14.67
CA GLY A 143 2.16 -5.22 -13.54
C GLY A 143 0.67 -5.58 -13.31
N PRO A 144 0.28 -5.97 -12.09
CA PRO A 144 -1.13 -6.17 -11.75
C PRO A 144 -1.92 -4.86 -11.92
N ILE A 145 -2.83 -4.84 -12.89
CA ILE A 145 -3.62 -3.65 -13.23
C ILE A 145 -4.45 -3.24 -12.04
N GLY A 146 -4.45 -1.94 -11.75
CA GLY A 146 -5.27 -1.37 -10.70
C GLY A 146 -4.60 -1.33 -9.34
N ASP A 147 -3.34 -1.77 -9.21
CA ASP A 147 -2.51 -1.59 -8.00
C ASP A 147 -1.66 -0.32 -8.13
N SER A 148 -1.22 0.27 -7.02
CA SER A 148 -0.29 1.41 -7.02
C SER A 148 0.60 1.42 -5.79
N GLY A 149 1.76 2.08 -5.93
CA GLY A 149 2.66 2.42 -4.84
C GLY A 149 2.89 3.94 -4.81
N ILE A 150 3.32 4.46 -3.66
CA ILE A 150 3.60 5.88 -3.47
C ILE A 150 5.01 6.11 -2.94
N VAL A 151 5.71 7.08 -3.52
CA VAL A 151 6.94 7.66 -2.98
C VAL A 151 6.58 8.96 -2.27
N VAL A 152 7.13 9.18 -1.09
CA VAL A 152 6.93 10.39 -0.27
C VAL A 152 8.29 10.88 0.22
N SER A 153 8.59 12.15 0.02
CA SER A 153 9.79 12.80 0.53
C SER A 153 9.46 14.10 1.26
N ASP A 154 10.03 14.27 2.46
CA ASP A 154 10.02 15.54 3.21
C ASP A 154 11.29 16.37 2.98
N GLY A 155 12.11 15.99 2.00
CA GLY A 155 13.37 16.67 1.66
C GLY A 155 14.58 16.23 2.48
N GLU A 156 14.34 15.51 3.60
CA GLU A 156 15.39 14.87 4.40
C GLU A 156 15.31 13.34 4.29
N THR A 157 14.11 12.77 4.32
CA THR A 157 13.84 11.34 4.24
C THR A 157 12.93 11.02 3.08
N THR A 158 13.24 9.98 2.31
CA THR A 158 12.39 9.46 1.24
C THR A 158 11.91 8.03 1.54
N VAL A 159 10.60 7.84 1.50
CA VAL A 159 9.95 6.54 1.71
C VAL A 159 9.27 6.11 0.42
N PHE A 160 9.55 4.88 -0.01
CA PHE A 160 8.78 4.20 -1.05
C PHE A 160 7.85 3.17 -0.41
N ASN A 161 6.56 3.49 -0.34
CA ASN A 161 5.52 2.52 -0.04
C ASN A 161 5.07 1.83 -1.32
N MET A 162 5.76 0.76 -1.69
CA MET A 162 5.47 -0.02 -2.89
C MET A 162 4.14 -0.75 -2.80
N ASN A 163 3.73 -1.10 -1.58
CA ASN A 163 2.51 -1.85 -1.31
C ASN A 163 2.41 -3.11 -2.21
N ASP A 164 1.25 -3.38 -2.80
CA ASP A 164 0.98 -4.50 -3.70
C ASP A 164 1.41 -4.24 -5.15
N ALA A 165 1.81 -3.00 -5.46
CA ALA A 165 2.27 -2.67 -6.80
C ALA A 165 3.54 -3.46 -7.12
N ARG A 166 3.59 -3.93 -8.36
CA ARG A 166 4.75 -4.62 -8.94
C ARG A 166 5.22 -3.91 -10.19
N PRO A 167 5.62 -2.62 -10.10
CA PRO A 167 6.18 -1.91 -11.22
C PRO A 167 7.33 -2.68 -11.86
N VAL A 168 7.37 -2.60 -13.18
CA VAL A 168 8.40 -3.21 -14.02
C VAL A 168 9.62 -2.31 -14.19
N ASP A 169 9.42 -1.00 -14.06
CA ASP A 169 10.44 0.03 -14.18
C ASP A 169 10.60 0.75 -12.84
N MET A 170 11.84 0.83 -12.36
CA MET A 170 12.23 1.49 -11.11
C MET A 170 13.03 2.76 -11.38
N ASP A 171 13.38 3.10 -12.62
CA ASP A 171 14.20 4.25 -12.94
C ASP A 171 13.50 5.57 -12.57
N VAL A 172 12.17 5.57 -12.52
CA VAL A 172 11.36 6.70 -12.03
C VAL A 172 11.68 7.08 -10.58
N LEU A 173 12.23 6.17 -9.77
CA LEU A 173 12.64 6.47 -8.39
C LEU A 173 13.88 7.37 -8.33
N GLN A 174 14.67 7.44 -9.41
CA GLN A 174 15.87 8.30 -9.47
C GLN A 174 15.51 9.78 -9.30
N GLU A 175 14.27 10.18 -9.64
CA GLU A 175 13.72 11.52 -9.40
C GLU A 175 13.77 11.96 -7.92
N PHE A 176 13.85 11.00 -6.99
CA PHE A 176 13.95 11.24 -5.55
C PHE A 176 15.35 11.00 -4.98
N GLY A 177 16.31 10.58 -5.80
CA GLY A 177 17.64 10.18 -5.34
C GLY A 177 17.62 8.88 -4.52
N LYS A 178 18.18 8.90 -3.31
CA LYS A 178 18.24 7.72 -2.44
C LYS A 178 16.90 7.48 -1.77
N ILE A 179 16.40 6.25 -1.84
CA ILE A 179 15.28 5.80 -1.00
C ILE A 179 15.82 5.37 0.36
N ASP A 180 15.30 5.94 1.43
CA ASP A 180 15.70 5.60 2.80
C ASP A 180 14.93 4.40 3.33
N VAL A 181 13.61 4.35 3.08
CA VAL A 181 12.75 3.27 3.56
C VAL A 181 11.92 2.72 2.41
N HIS A 182 12.00 1.41 2.21
CA HIS A 182 11.19 0.68 1.23
C HIS A 182 10.22 -0.25 1.94
N LEU A 183 8.92 0.07 1.85
CA LEU A 183 7.82 -0.76 2.36
C LEU A 183 7.34 -1.64 1.21
N LEU A 184 7.55 -2.95 1.30
CA LEU A 184 7.38 -3.85 0.16
C LEU A 184 6.51 -5.07 0.49
N GLN A 185 5.71 -5.51 -0.49
CA GLN A 185 4.99 -6.77 -0.37
C GLN A 185 5.96 -7.97 -0.46
N TYR A 186 6.17 -8.66 0.67
CA TYR A 186 7.03 -9.85 0.70
C TYR A 186 6.29 -11.16 0.37
N SER A 187 4.96 -11.15 0.49
CA SER A 187 4.10 -12.31 0.21
C SER A 187 2.74 -11.85 -0.28
N GLY A 188 2.09 -12.57 -1.20
CA GLY A 188 0.76 -12.18 -1.66
C GLY A 188 -0.36 -12.72 -0.78
N ALA A 189 -1.39 -11.91 -0.58
CA ALA A 189 -2.67 -12.31 -0.03
C ALA A 189 -3.53 -12.95 -1.13
N ILE A 190 -3.66 -14.29 -1.13
CA ILE A 190 -4.32 -14.98 -2.26
C ILE A 190 -4.71 -16.41 -1.90
N TRP A 191 -5.86 -16.85 -2.42
CA TRP A 191 -6.39 -18.18 -2.13
C TRP A 191 -5.74 -19.33 -2.91
N TYR A 192 -5.09 -19.04 -4.04
CA TYR A 192 -4.38 -20.06 -4.81
C TYR A 192 -3.05 -20.43 -4.16
N PRO A 193 -2.71 -21.73 -4.01
CA PRO A 193 -3.49 -22.90 -4.45
C PRO A 193 -4.40 -23.54 -3.37
N MET A 194 -4.47 -22.95 -2.18
CA MET A 194 -5.05 -23.53 -0.96
C MET A 194 -6.52 -23.91 -1.10
N VAL A 195 -7.33 -23.05 -1.71
CA VAL A 195 -8.79 -23.26 -1.83
C VAL A 195 -9.21 -24.01 -3.11
N TYR A 196 -8.27 -24.27 -4.02
CA TYR A 196 -8.57 -24.87 -5.31
C TYR A 196 -8.80 -26.38 -5.16
N ASP A 197 -9.70 -26.97 -5.94
CA ASP A 197 -9.93 -28.42 -5.93
C ASP A 197 -8.86 -29.14 -6.75
N ILE A 198 -7.68 -29.35 -6.14
CA ILE A 198 -6.54 -30.04 -6.74
C ILE A 198 -5.89 -30.98 -5.71
N PRO A 199 -5.16 -32.02 -6.15
CA PRO A 199 -4.55 -32.99 -5.23
C PRO A 199 -3.65 -32.33 -4.18
N LYS A 200 -3.66 -32.84 -2.94
CA LYS A 200 -2.90 -32.28 -1.79
C LYS A 200 -1.41 -32.08 -2.10
N LYS A 201 -0.78 -33.05 -2.77
CA LYS A 201 0.63 -32.97 -3.19
C LYS A 201 0.86 -31.82 -4.18
N THR A 202 -0.08 -31.60 -5.09
CA THR A 202 -0.06 -30.49 -6.05
C THR A 202 -0.20 -29.15 -5.34
N LYS A 203 -1.14 -29.02 -4.38
CA LYS A 203 -1.26 -27.81 -3.53
C LYS A 203 0.05 -27.46 -2.83
N ALA A 204 0.69 -28.46 -2.22
CA ALA A 204 1.96 -28.27 -1.51
C ALA A 204 3.08 -27.81 -2.46
N ASN A 205 3.19 -28.40 -3.65
CA ASN A 205 4.18 -28.02 -4.65
C ASN A 205 3.95 -26.59 -5.16
N PHE A 206 2.72 -26.24 -5.55
CA PHE A 206 2.38 -24.90 -6.00
C PHE A 206 2.54 -23.86 -4.90
N GLY A 207 2.21 -24.19 -3.64
CA GLY A 207 2.45 -23.32 -2.50
C GLY A 207 3.94 -23.04 -2.28
N LYS A 208 4.78 -24.08 -2.37
CA LYS A 208 6.24 -23.92 -2.29
C LYS A 208 6.79 -23.04 -3.42
N GLN A 209 6.39 -23.30 -4.67
CA GLN A 209 6.83 -22.51 -5.82
C GLN A 209 6.38 -21.06 -5.71
N LYS A 210 5.15 -20.81 -5.28
CA LYS A 210 4.60 -19.47 -5.11
C LYS A 210 5.34 -18.67 -4.05
N ARG A 211 5.62 -19.29 -2.90
CA ARG A 211 6.44 -18.67 -1.85
C ARG A 211 7.84 -18.35 -2.37
N GLN A 212 8.48 -19.29 -3.06
CA GLN A 212 9.81 -19.07 -3.62
C GLN A 212 9.82 -17.89 -4.60
N ARG A 213 8.88 -17.86 -5.56
CA ARG A 213 8.75 -16.75 -6.52
C ARG A 213 8.46 -15.41 -5.84
N GLY A 214 7.65 -15.40 -4.78
CA GLY A 214 7.40 -14.19 -3.99
C GLY A 214 8.68 -13.67 -3.33
N MET A 215 9.44 -14.56 -2.70
CA MET A 215 10.73 -14.21 -2.06
C MET A 215 11.80 -13.79 -3.08
N ASP A 216 11.85 -14.44 -4.25
CA ASP A 216 12.77 -14.06 -5.33
C ASP A 216 12.44 -12.67 -5.87
N ARG A 217 11.16 -12.36 -6.07
CA ARG A 217 10.71 -11.03 -6.48
C ARG A 217 11.00 -9.97 -5.42
N CYS A 218 10.71 -10.26 -4.16
CA CYS A 218 11.04 -9.38 -3.03
C CYS A 218 12.55 -9.04 -3.03
N ARG A 219 13.42 -10.05 -3.15
CA ARG A 219 14.87 -9.83 -3.25
C ARG A 219 15.26 -8.97 -4.44
N SER A 220 14.67 -9.22 -5.60
CA SER A 220 14.93 -8.41 -6.78
C SER A 220 14.55 -6.93 -6.58
N TYR A 221 13.43 -6.65 -5.92
CA TYR A 221 13.04 -5.26 -5.60
C TYR A 221 13.93 -4.62 -4.53
N ILE A 222 14.41 -5.38 -3.55
CA ILE A 222 15.39 -4.89 -2.57
C ILE A 222 16.69 -4.47 -3.29
N GLU A 223 17.17 -5.29 -4.22
CA GLU A 223 18.38 -5.00 -4.99
C GLU A 223 18.20 -3.82 -5.95
N GLN A 224 17.04 -3.70 -6.61
CA GLN A 224 16.77 -2.61 -7.56
C GLN A 224 16.59 -1.25 -6.87
N VAL A 225 15.85 -1.22 -5.76
CA VAL A 225 15.58 0.03 -5.03
C VAL A 225 16.79 0.43 -4.16
N ASP A 226 17.57 -0.55 -3.70
CA ASP A 226 18.74 -0.36 -2.84
C ASP A 226 18.41 0.57 -1.65
N ALA A 227 17.26 0.41 -0.99
CA ALA A 227 16.91 1.30 0.11
C ALA A 227 17.79 1.05 1.35
N THR A 228 18.00 2.10 2.16
CA THR A 228 18.74 1.96 3.44
C THR A 228 18.05 0.98 4.39
N TRP A 229 16.73 1.05 4.46
CA TRP A 229 15.87 0.20 5.28
C TRP A 229 14.79 -0.45 4.44
N VAL A 230 14.50 -1.70 4.77
CA VAL A 230 13.54 -2.52 4.05
C VAL A 230 12.55 -3.06 5.08
N VAL A 231 11.27 -2.71 4.91
CA VAL A 231 10.19 -3.14 5.80
C VAL A 231 9.24 -4.05 5.01
N PRO A 232 9.27 -5.37 5.26
CA PRO A 232 8.31 -6.28 4.64
C PRO A 232 6.90 -6.00 5.19
N SER A 233 5.92 -5.87 4.30
CA SER A 233 4.52 -5.57 4.60
C SER A 233 3.58 -6.31 3.65
N ALA A 234 2.27 -6.04 3.74
CA ALA A 234 1.23 -6.67 2.93
C ALA A 234 1.34 -8.21 2.92
N GLY A 235 1.58 -8.77 4.12
CA GLY A 235 1.81 -10.20 4.36
C GLY A 235 0.59 -11.08 4.06
N PRO A 236 0.66 -12.40 4.28
CA PRO A 236 -0.51 -13.22 4.04
C PRO A 236 -1.59 -12.89 5.09
N PRO A 237 -2.87 -12.81 4.70
CA PRO A 237 -3.96 -12.57 5.62
C PRO A 237 -4.11 -13.77 6.55
N VAL A 238 -4.60 -13.53 7.75
CA VAL A 238 -4.88 -14.62 8.69
C VAL A 238 -6.26 -15.22 8.39
N PHE A 239 -6.29 -16.56 8.34
CA PHE A 239 -7.51 -17.36 8.30
C PHE A 239 -7.74 -17.96 9.69
N LEU A 240 -8.84 -17.59 10.35
CA LEU A 240 -9.13 -18.01 11.73
C LEU A 240 -9.79 -19.40 11.86
N GLU A 241 -10.21 -20.02 10.75
CA GLU A 241 -10.86 -21.34 10.76
C GLU A 241 -9.85 -22.50 10.56
N GLN A 242 -9.89 -23.53 11.42
CA GLN A 242 -8.99 -24.69 11.41
C GLN A 242 -8.90 -25.42 10.06
N MET A 243 -9.97 -25.39 9.25
CA MET A 243 -10.03 -26.00 7.92
C MET A 243 -9.10 -25.33 6.88
N ARG A 244 -8.57 -24.13 7.17
CA ARG A 244 -7.70 -23.38 6.24
C ARG A 244 -6.22 -23.34 6.66
N ILE A 245 -5.89 -23.74 7.89
CA ILE A 245 -4.53 -23.69 8.45
C ILE A 245 -3.60 -24.75 7.80
N HIS A 246 -4.14 -25.89 7.36
CA HIS A 246 -3.35 -27.02 6.83
C HIS A 246 -2.64 -26.76 5.48
N GLY A 247 -2.94 -25.63 4.82
CA GLY A 247 -2.29 -25.19 3.58
C GLY A 247 -1.34 -24.02 3.74
N ASN A 248 -1.29 -23.38 4.92
CA ASN A 248 -0.52 -22.16 5.15
C ASN A 248 0.98 -22.42 5.39
N GLY A 249 1.50 -23.47 4.77
CA GLY A 249 2.93 -23.68 4.61
C GLY A 249 3.74 -23.67 5.91
N GLY A 250 3.22 -24.21 7.02
CA GLY A 250 4.03 -24.51 8.21
C GLY A 250 4.94 -23.38 8.70
N GLY A 251 4.51 -22.12 8.51
CA GLY A 251 5.06 -21.01 9.28
C GLY A 251 4.59 -21.20 10.71
N VAL A 252 5.40 -21.90 11.51
CA VAL A 252 5.42 -21.65 12.95
C VAL A 252 5.78 -20.15 13.07
N LEU A 253 4.86 -19.37 13.63
CA LEU A 253 5.14 -18.02 14.12
C LEU A 253 6.33 -18.08 15.08
#